data_AF-A0A7W0WX30-F1
#
_entry.id   AF-A0A7W0WX30-F1
#
_cell.length_a   1.000
_cell.length_b   1.000
_cell.length_c   1.000
_cell.angle_alpha   90.00
_cell.angle_beta   90.00
_cell.angle_gamma   90.00
#
_symmetry.space_group_name_H-M   'P 1'
#
loop_
_entity.id
_entity.type
_entity.pdbx_description
1 polymer ?
#
loop_
_entity_poly.entity_id
_entity_poly.type
_entity_poly.pdbx_seq_one_letter_code
_entity_poly.pdbx_strand_id
1 'polypeptide(L)'
;MVTLSVEGTQILKLNVGLTLVLDLEPSAGKLSPKVIDSKAEVALIDELYDGPDAALEQAVQSQIGGAAAGLLGDSAAIALPDLPGLGAPVDVVPDAGGRFLRIRLQ
;
A
#
# COMPACT_ATOMS: atom_id res chain seq x y z
N MET A 1 5.97 -3.33 13.81
CA MET A 1 6.40 -2.97 15.18
C MET A 1 7.63 -2.09 15.08
N VAL A 2 7.62 -0.92 15.73
CA VAL A 2 8.70 0.07 15.70
C VAL A 2 9.20 0.27 17.12
N THR A 3 10.52 0.27 17.30
CA THR A 3 11.16 0.53 18.60
C THR A 3 12.06 1.74 18.45
N LEU A 4 11.89 2.72 19.33
CA LEU A 4 12.80 3.86 19.44
C LEU A 4 13.69 3.62 20.64
N SER A 5 15.01 3.62 20.40
CA SER A 5 16.01 3.48 21.44
C SER A 5 17.03 4.61 21.35
N VAL A 6 17.47 5.10 22.50
CA VAL A 6 18.54 6.08 22.64
C VAL A 6 19.65 5.43 23.43
N GLU A 7 20.86 5.41 22.87
CA GLU A 7 22.04 4.77 23.50
C GLU A 7 21.80 3.30 23.92
N GLY A 8 21.00 2.57 23.14
CA GLY A 8 20.65 1.18 23.42
C GLY A 8 19.54 0.99 24.46
N THR A 9 19.09 2.06 25.11
CA THR A 9 17.93 2.04 26.01
C THR A 9 16.66 2.25 25.20
N GLN A 10 15.71 1.31 25.29
CA GLN A 10 14.39 1.48 24.67
C GLN A 10 13.65 2.63 25.37
N ILE A 11 13.24 3.62 24.59
CA ILE A 11 12.47 4.77 25.07
C ILE A 11 10.98 4.53 24.88
N LEU A 12 10.58 4.00 23.73
CA LEU A 12 9.20 3.62 23.46
C LEU A 12 9.10 2.56 22.37
N LYS A 13 7.96 1.87 22.36
CA LYS A 13 7.63 0.81 21.42
C LYS A 13 6.21 0.98 20.91
N LEU A 14 6.08 1.06 19.59
CA LEU A 14 4.82 1.26 18.90
C LEU A 14 4.45 0.01 18.11
N ASN A 15 3.18 -0.39 18.21
CA ASN A 15 2.56 -1.18 17.18
C ASN A 15 2.11 -0.24 16.07
N VAL A 16 2.33 -0.67 14.84
CA VAL A 16 1.97 0.10 13.65
C VAL A 16 1.39 -0.86 12.65
N GLY A 17 0.13 -0.66 12.31
CA GLY A 17 -0.57 -1.31 11.21
C GLY A 17 -0.83 -0.31 10.08
N LEU A 18 -0.60 -0.72 8.85
CA LEU A 18 -0.97 0.05 7.67
C LEU A 18 -1.90 -0.80 6.81
N THR A 19 -3.10 -0.31 6.57
CA THR A 19 -4.06 -0.88 5.63
C THR A 19 -4.13 0.01 4.41
N LEU A 20 -3.94 -0.58 3.23
CA LEU A 20 -4.06 0.11 1.95
C LEU A 20 -5.31 -0.38 1.23
N VAL A 21 -6.08 0.54 0.69
CA VAL A 21 -7.14 0.23 -0.28
C VAL A 21 -6.58 0.53 -1.66
N LEU A 22 -6.60 -0.47 -2.53
CA LEU A 22 -6.00 -0.41 -3.84
C LEU A 22 -7.07 -0.57 -4.91
N ASP A 23 -7.00 0.27 -5.93
CA ASP A 23 -7.61 -0.01 -7.23
C ASP A 23 -6.57 -0.57 -8.19
N LEU A 24 -7.01 -1.38 -9.14
CA LEU A 24 -6.16 -1.88 -10.22
C LEU A 24 -6.46 -1.09 -11.50
N GLU A 25 -5.49 -0.27 -11.92
CA GLU A 25 -5.57 0.47 -13.18
C GLU A 25 -4.96 -0.36 -14.31
N PRO A 26 -5.75 -0.73 -15.33
CA PRO A 26 -5.25 -1.50 -16.45
C PRO A 26 -4.43 -0.61 -17.40
N SER A 27 -3.25 -1.08 -17.80
CA SER A 27 -2.42 -0.43 -18.82
C SER A 27 -1.45 -1.41 -19.47
N ALA A 28 -1.28 -1.33 -20.79
CA ALA A 28 -0.23 -2.03 -21.56
C ALA A 28 -0.04 -3.53 -21.22
N GLY A 29 -1.14 -4.30 -21.16
CA GLY A 29 -1.08 -5.74 -20.86
C GLY A 29 -0.98 -6.09 -19.37
N LYS A 30 -1.02 -5.10 -18.48
CA LYS A 30 -0.82 -5.24 -17.03
C LYS A 30 -1.93 -4.58 -16.23
N LEU A 31 -1.99 -4.94 -14.95
CA LEU A 31 -2.80 -4.27 -13.93
C LEU A 31 -1.87 -3.63 -12.91
N SER A 32 -1.83 -2.30 -12.88
CA SER A 32 -1.01 -1.56 -11.93
C SER A 32 -1.84 -1.19 -10.71
N PRO A 33 -1.39 -1.52 -9.48
CA PRO A 33 -2.10 -1.12 -8.29
C PRO A 33 -1.90 0.39 -8.04
N LYS A 34 -2.98 1.05 -7.67
CA LYS A 34 -3.00 2.45 -7.25
C LYS A 34 -3.64 2.54 -5.88
N VAL A 35 -2.93 3.18 -4.96
CA VAL A 35 -3.47 3.47 -3.62
C VAL A 35 -4.57 4.51 -3.76
N ILE A 36 -5.79 4.16 -3.39
CA ILE A 36 -6.94 5.08 -3.38
C ILE A 36 -7.32 5.54 -1.98
N ASP A 37 -6.97 4.74 -0.97
CA ASP A 37 -7.12 5.11 0.43
C ASP A 37 -6.03 4.40 1.27
N SER A 38 -5.71 5.00 2.41
CA SER A 38 -4.75 4.43 3.35
C SER A 38 -5.18 4.75 4.77
N LYS A 39 -5.14 3.72 5.61
CA LYS A 39 -5.41 3.84 7.04
C LYS A 39 -4.22 3.30 7.83
N ALA A 40 -3.58 4.18 8.58
CA ALA A 40 -2.61 3.77 9.59
C ALA A 40 -3.32 3.60 10.94
N GLU A 41 -2.89 2.63 11.72
CA GLU A 41 -3.28 2.42 13.12
C GLU A 41 -1.99 2.32 13.93
N VAL A 42 -1.89 3.13 14.97
CA VAL A 42 -0.72 3.21 15.85
C VAL A 42 -1.20 2.99 17.27
N ALA A 43 -0.47 2.17 18.01
CA ALA A 43 -0.73 1.94 19.42
C ALA A 43 0.60 1.88 20.17
N LEU A 44 0.75 2.70 21.19
CA LEU A 44 1.84 2.59 22.15
C LEU A 44 1.69 1.29 22.95
N ILE A 45 2.76 0.48 22.96
CA ILE A 45 2.76 -0.83 23.63
C ILE A 45 3.61 -0.77 24.91
N ASP A 46 4.65 0.07 24.90
CA ASP A 46 5.62 0.17 25.98
C ASP A 46 6.31 1.53 25.91
N GLU A 47 6.52 2.15 27.07
CA GLU A 47 7.20 3.44 27.20
C GLU A 47 8.01 3.49 28.48
N LEU A 48 9.18 4.14 28.40
CA LEU A 48 10.05 4.34 29.55
C LEU A 48 9.66 5.59 30.36
N TYR A 49 8.99 6.54 29.73
CA TYR A 49 8.60 7.82 30.32
C TYR A 49 7.16 8.13 29.94
N ASP A 50 6.31 8.47 30.91
CA ASP A 50 4.95 8.97 30.65
C ASP A 50 5.03 10.17 29.69
N GLY A 51 4.40 10.05 28.51
CA GLY A 51 4.54 10.99 27.41
C GLY A 51 3.22 11.50 26.83
N PRO A 52 3.29 12.28 25.71
CA PRO A 52 2.11 12.75 24.99
C PRO A 52 1.62 11.66 24.03
N ASP A 53 1.15 10.54 24.57
CA ASP A 53 0.87 9.30 23.84
C ASP A 53 -0.04 9.53 22.64
N ALA A 54 -1.16 10.23 22.86
CA ALA A 54 -2.13 10.50 21.82
C ALA A 54 -1.59 11.42 20.71
N ALA A 55 -0.75 12.40 21.05
CA ALA A 55 -0.20 13.33 20.06
C ALA A 55 0.90 12.66 19.22
N LEU A 56 1.71 11.82 19.85
CA LEU A 56 2.72 11.02 19.17
C LEU A 56 2.08 9.99 18.24
N GLU A 57 1.08 9.25 18.72
CA GLU A 57 0.33 8.28 17.91
C GLU A 57 -0.30 8.95 16.68
N GLN A 58 -0.98 10.10 16.86
CA GLN A 58 -1.56 10.85 15.74
C GLN A 58 -0.50 11.35 14.74
N ALA A 59 0.64 11.83 15.24
CA ALA A 59 1.72 12.30 14.37
C ALA A 59 2.29 11.14 13.53
N VAL A 60 2.54 9.99 14.16
CA VAL A 60 3.02 8.79 13.46
C VAL A 60 1.98 8.29 12.46
N GLN A 61 0.71 8.24 12.85
CA GLN A 61 -0.39 7.82 11.98
C GLN A 61 -0.48 8.68 10.72
N SER A 62 -0.40 10.00 10.87
CA SER A 62 -0.46 10.96 9.75
C SER A 62 0.72 10.82 8.79
N GLN A 63 1.95 10.68 9.31
CA GLN A 63 3.14 10.52 8.48
C GLN A 63 3.12 9.21 7.69
N ILE A 64 2.67 8.12 8.30
CA ILE A 64 2.56 6.83 7.63
C ILE A 64 1.50 6.85 6.54
N GLY A 65 0.33 7.44 6.81
CA GLY A 65 -0.72 7.63 5.80
C GLY A 65 -0.21 8.45 4.61
N GLY A 66 0.55 9.53 4.84
CA GLY A 66 1.15 10.33 3.77
C GLY A 66 2.20 9.57 2.94
N ALA A 67 3.02 8.74 3.58
CA ALA A 67 4.05 7.96 2.88
C ALA A 67 3.49 6.74 2.12
N ALA A 68 2.32 6.24 2.52
CA ALA A 68 1.69 5.05 1.95
C ALA A 68 1.42 5.14 0.45
N ALA A 69 1.03 6.32 -0.04
CA ALA A 69 0.75 6.55 -1.46
C ALA A 69 1.99 6.34 -2.36
N GLY A 70 3.20 6.45 -1.80
CA GLY A 70 4.46 6.26 -2.53
C GLY A 70 5.03 4.84 -2.46
N LEU A 71 4.41 3.90 -1.74
CA LEU A 71 4.94 2.55 -1.54
C LEU A 71 4.78 1.64 -2.76
N LEU A 72 3.81 1.93 -3.63
CA LEU A 72 3.53 1.13 -4.81
C LEU A 72 4.01 1.88 -6.06
N GLY A 73 4.97 1.29 -6.76
CA GLY A 73 5.42 1.73 -8.08
C GLY A 73 5.16 0.66 -9.14
N ASP A 74 5.64 0.89 -10.36
CA ASP A 74 5.45 -0.02 -11.52
C ASP A 74 5.92 -1.46 -11.28
N SER A 75 6.82 -1.69 -10.32
CA SER A 75 7.26 -3.02 -9.91
C SER A 75 6.18 -3.87 -9.23
N ALA A 76 5.11 -3.25 -8.74
CA ALA A 76 3.94 -3.94 -8.17
C ALA A 76 2.89 -4.30 -9.23
N ALA A 77 3.11 -3.94 -10.51
CA ALA A 77 2.18 -4.25 -11.58
C ALA A 77 2.10 -5.76 -11.83
N ILE A 78 0.86 -6.25 -11.95
CA ILE A 78 0.57 -7.65 -12.22
C ILE A 78 0.50 -7.83 -13.73
N ALA A 79 1.43 -8.61 -14.28
CA ALA A 79 1.35 -9.04 -15.67
C ALA A 79 0.24 -10.08 -15.83
N LEU A 80 -0.60 -9.92 -16.86
CA LEU A 80 -1.58 -10.93 -17.20
C LEU A 80 -0.89 -12.10 -17.95
N PRO A 81 -1.32 -13.36 -17.71
CA PRO A 81 -0.70 -14.52 -18.35
C PRO A 81 -1.06 -14.59 -19.84
N ASP A 82 -0.21 -15.30 -20.60
CA ASP A 82 -0.49 -15.65 -21.98
C ASP A 82 -1.73 -16.56 -22.06
N LEU A 83 -2.55 -16.32 -23.09
CA LEU A 83 -3.72 -17.16 -23.36
C LEU A 83 -3.36 -18.24 -24.39
N PRO A 84 -3.61 -19.53 -24.09
CA PRO A 84 -3.29 -20.63 -25.01
C PRO A 84 -3.92 -20.43 -26.40
N GLY A 85 -3.08 -20.43 -27.43
CA GLY A 85 -3.52 -20.26 -28.82
C GLY A 85 -3.88 -18.82 -29.23
N LEU A 86 -3.79 -17.85 -28.31
CA LEU A 86 -4.14 -16.45 -28.56
C LEU A 86 -3.02 -15.46 -28.20
N GLY A 87 -1.95 -15.90 -27.53
CA GLY A 87 -0.76 -15.08 -27.27
C GLY A 87 -0.86 -14.18 -26.03
N ALA A 88 0.11 -13.27 -25.91
CA ALA A 88 0.27 -12.39 -24.75
C ALA A 88 -0.68 -11.17 -24.80
N PRO A 89 -1.21 -10.73 -23.66
CA PRO A 89 -1.91 -9.45 -23.53
C PRO A 89 -1.04 -8.25 -23.91
N VAL A 90 -1.51 -7.43 -24.86
CA VAL A 90 -0.86 -6.16 -25.25
C VAL A 90 -1.60 -4.94 -24.76
N ASP A 91 -2.89 -5.07 -24.49
CA ASP A 91 -3.72 -3.97 -23.99
C ASP A 91 -4.79 -4.52 -23.06
N VAL A 92 -5.08 -3.79 -22.00
CA VAL A 92 -6.12 -4.11 -21.04
C VAL A 92 -6.86 -2.80 -20.79
N VAL A 93 -8.18 -2.81 -20.99
CA VAL A 93 -9.03 -1.65 -20.72
C VAL A 93 -10.28 -2.08 -19.98
N PRO A 94 -10.81 -1.27 -19.06
CA PRO A 94 -12.09 -1.58 -18.44
C PRO A 94 -13.21 -1.48 -19.48
N ASP A 95 -14.25 -2.30 -19.32
CA ASP A 95 -15.48 -2.12 -20.09
C ASP A 95 -16.23 -0.85 -19.63
N ALA A 96 -17.22 -0.41 -20.40
CA ALA A 96 -17.98 0.81 -20.12
C ALA A 96 -18.71 0.79 -18.76
N GLY A 97 -18.84 -0.39 -18.12
CA GLY A 97 -19.44 -0.56 -16.81
C GLY A 97 -18.45 -0.85 -15.67
N GLY A 98 -17.13 -0.86 -15.94
CA GLY A 98 -16.07 -1.20 -14.97
C GLY A 98 -16.14 -2.62 -14.40
N ARG A 99 -16.96 -3.50 -14.97
CA ARG A 99 -17.22 -4.86 -14.45
C ARG A 99 -16.34 -5.92 -15.10
N PHE A 100 -15.90 -5.67 -16.33
CA PHE A 100 -15.08 -6.60 -17.09
C PHE A 100 -13.84 -5.90 -17.63
N LEU A 101 -12.77 -6.67 -17.82
CA LEU A 101 -11.59 -6.22 -18.54
C LEU A 101 -11.69 -6.70 -20.00
N ARG A 102 -11.47 -5.80 -20.94
CA ARG A 102 -11.26 -6.13 -22.35
C ARG A 102 -9.77 -6.23 -22.59
N ILE A 103 -9.34 -7.39 -23.06
CA ILE A 103 -7.94 -7.70 -23.31
C ILE A 103 -7.72 -7.76 -24.82
N ARG A 104 -6.74 -7.01 -25.33
CA ARG A 104 -6.22 -7.17 -26.70
C ARG A 104 -5.00 -8.08 -26.65
N LEU A 105 -4.90 -9.01 -27.59
CA LEU A 105 -3.84 -10.00 -27.69
C LEU A 105 -3.02 -9.77 -28.98
N GLN A 106 -1.84 -10.38 -29.07
CA GLN A 106 -0.98 -10.36 -30.27
C GLN A 106 -1.49 -11.25 -31.40
#